data_AF-A0A2M7MIS1-F1
#
_entry.id   AF-A0A2M7MIS1-F1
#
_cell.length_a   1.000
_cell.length_b   1.000
_cell.length_c   1.000
_cell.angle_alpha   90.00
_cell.angle_beta   90.00
_cell.angle_gamma   90.00
#
_symmetry.space_group_name_H-M   'P 1'
#
loop_
_entity.id
_entity.type
_entity.pdbx_description
1 polymer ?
#
loop_
_entity_poly.entity_id
_entity_poly.type
_entity_poly.pdbx_seq_one_letter_code
_entity_poly.pdbx_strand_id
1 'polypeptide(L)'
;MLAYKLKNNRLKLFLLLISFTSLLGQQKFNFEQISIPAGLSNSTVWDILQDKYGFLWIATADGLNRYDGYTFKIYKNDPGDPKSLSNNLVYSTMIDAQGTLWVGTNSGLCKYDRANESFVTFLIDSSNVNVSSNTNTVLNVFKDNKK
;
A
#
# COMPACT_ATOMS: atom_id res chain seq x y z
N MET A 1 33.82 -9.06 58.54
CA MET A 1 34.09 -7.92 57.63
C MET A 1 34.19 -8.29 56.15
N LEU A 2 34.67 -9.49 55.78
CA LEU A 2 34.81 -9.95 54.38
C LEU A 2 33.48 -10.18 53.63
N ALA A 3 32.43 -10.68 54.29
CA ALA A 3 31.13 -10.97 53.65
C ALA A 3 30.35 -9.72 53.16
N TYR A 4 30.55 -8.57 53.80
CA TYR A 4 29.88 -7.30 53.44
C TYR A 4 30.46 -6.69 52.14
N LYS A 5 31.77 -6.89 51.91
CA LYS A 5 32.50 -6.40 50.73
C LYS A 5 32.05 -7.11 49.45
N LEU A 6 31.76 -8.42 49.54
CA LEU A 6 31.29 -9.25 48.43
C LEU A 6 29.86 -8.89 47.97
N LYS A 7 28.96 -8.52 48.90
CA LYS A 7 27.58 -8.12 48.59
C LYS A 7 27.53 -6.79 47.81
N ASN A 8 28.39 -5.83 48.17
CA ASN A 8 28.51 -4.54 47.47
C ASN A 8 29.05 -4.68 46.04
N ASN A 9 29.97 -5.62 45.80
CA ASN A 9 30.52 -5.84 44.47
C ASN A 9 29.49 -6.46 43.52
N ARG A 10 28.61 -7.35 44.02
CA ARG A 10 27.50 -7.91 43.23
C ARG A 10 26.47 -6.84 42.85
N LEU A 11 26.14 -5.92 43.76
CA LEU A 11 25.21 -4.83 43.48
C LEU A 11 25.77 -3.83 42.45
N LYS A 12 27.06 -3.49 42.55
CA LYS A 12 27.75 -2.64 41.56
C LYS A 12 27.81 -3.31 40.18
N LEU A 13 28.08 -4.61 40.12
CA LEU A 13 28.09 -5.37 38.87
C LEU A 13 26.68 -5.45 38.25
N PHE A 14 25.65 -5.61 39.08
CA PHE A 14 24.25 -5.63 38.64
C PHE A 14 23.80 -4.26 38.10
N LEU A 15 24.17 -3.16 38.77
CA LEU A 15 23.90 -1.80 38.28
C LEU A 15 24.69 -1.47 37.00
N LEU A 16 25.92 -1.98 36.86
CA LEU A 16 26.73 -1.84 35.64
C LEU A 16 26.11 -2.62 34.46
N LEU A 17 25.49 -3.78 34.71
CA LEU A 17 24.78 -4.57 33.70
C LEU A 17 23.47 -3.89 33.29
N ILE A 18 22.73 -3.29 34.22
CA ILE A 18 21.50 -2.53 33.91
C ILE A 18 21.83 -1.31 33.04
N SER A 19 22.89 -0.56 33.36
CA SER A 19 23.31 0.57 32.51
C SER A 19 23.85 0.12 31.15
N PHE A 20 24.45 -1.07 31.06
CA PHE A 20 24.86 -1.67 29.78
C PHE A 20 23.65 -2.09 28.92
N THR A 21 22.56 -2.59 29.52
CA THR A 21 21.32 -2.89 28.79
C THR A 21 20.57 -1.65 28.30
N SER A 22 20.67 -0.51 29.01
CA SER A 22 20.09 0.76 28.53
C SER A 22 20.84 1.37 27.35
N LEU A 23 22.06 0.89 27.05
CA LEU A 23 22.87 1.31 25.91
C LEU A 23 22.66 0.45 24.66
N LEU A 24 21.91 -0.65 24.74
CA LEU A 24 21.49 -1.41 23.56
C LEU A 24 20.39 -0.60 22.87
N GLY A 25 20.85 0.33 22.03
CA GLY A 25 20.11 1.46 21.50
C GLY A 25 18.73 1.14 20.95
N GLN A 26 17.81 2.05 21.23
CA GLN A 26 16.54 2.14 20.53
C GLN A 26 16.85 2.27 19.03
N GLN A 27 16.44 1.27 18.24
CA GLN A 27 16.60 1.31 16.79
C GLN A 27 15.79 2.48 16.25
N LYS A 28 16.48 3.59 15.96
CA LYS A 28 15.86 4.81 15.44
C LYS A 28 15.59 4.60 13.95
N PHE A 29 14.34 4.36 13.59
CA PHE A 29 13.93 4.38 12.20
C PHE A 29 13.83 5.84 11.74
N ASN A 30 14.57 6.18 10.70
CA ASN A 30 14.34 7.41 9.96
C ASN A 30 13.50 7.04 8.74
N PHE A 31 12.40 7.74 8.54
CA PHE A 31 11.54 7.56 7.38
C PHE A 31 11.72 8.74 6.45
N GLU A 32 11.91 8.46 5.17
CA GLU A 32 11.75 9.46 4.13
C GLU A 32 10.26 9.66 3.85
N GLN A 33 9.83 10.92 3.75
CA GLN A 33 8.44 11.25 3.49
C GLN A 33 8.22 11.51 2.00
N ILE A 34 7.63 10.55 1.32
CA ILE A 34 7.12 10.73 -0.05
C ILE A 34 5.64 11.08 0.06
N SER A 35 5.28 12.32 -0.27
CA SER A 35 3.93 12.87 -0.06
C SER A 35 3.49 13.78 -1.20
N ILE A 36 2.43 14.58 -1.02
CA ILE A 36 1.85 15.41 -2.09
C ILE A 36 2.89 16.35 -2.75
N PRO A 37 3.76 17.05 -2.00
CA PRO A 37 4.83 17.86 -2.61
C PRO A 37 5.81 17.06 -3.49
N ALA A 38 5.95 15.76 -3.26
CA ALA A 38 6.79 14.87 -4.07
C ALA A 38 6.05 14.33 -5.31
N GLY A 39 4.75 14.62 -5.48
CA GLY A 39 3.94 14.23 -6.64
C GLY A 39 2.85 13.19 -6.37
N LEU A 40 2.67 12.75 -5.11
CA LEU A 40 1.58 11.85 -4.75
C LEU A 40 0.23 12.57 -4.88
N SER A 41 -0.78 11.93 -5.50
CA SER A 41 -2.06 12.61 -5.77
C SER A 41 -2.91 12.88 -4.52
N ASN A 42 -2.78 12.07 -3.47
CA ASN A 42 -3.54 12.23 -2.22
C ASN A 42 -2.77 11.62 -1.04
N SER A 43 -2.92 12.20 0.16
CA SER A 43 -2.27 11.70 1.38
C SER A 43 -2.90 10.44 1.96
N THR A 44 -4.16 10.13 1.59
CA THR A 44 -4.83 8.90 2.01
C THR A 44 -4.47 7.78 1.06
N VAL A 45 -3.58 6.90 1.51
CA VAL A 45 -3.14 5.70 0.79
C VAL A 45 -3.88 4.48 1.33
N TRP A 46 -4.54 3.74 0.45
CA TRP A 46 -5.31 2.53 0.79
C TRP A 46 -4.51 1.25 0.56
N ASP A 47 -3.69 1.22 -0.49
CA ASP A 47 -2.94 0.03 -0.88
C ASP A 47 -1.63 0.42 -1.60
N ILE A 48 -0.61 -0.43 -1.47
CA ILE A 48 0.69 -0.29 -2.12
C ILE A 48 1.12 -1.66 -2.65
N LEU A 49 1.38 -1.74 -3.95
CA LEU A 49 1.82 -2.96 -4.62
C LEU A 49 3.04 -2.68 -5.51
N GLN A 50 4.06 -3.53 -5.45
CA GLN A 50 5.16 -3.48 -6.40
C GLN A 50 4.91 -4.44 -7.57
N ASP A 51 5.12 -3.98 -8.81
CA ASP A 51 5.07 -4.85 -9.98
C ASP A 51 6.43 -5.52 -10.30
N LYS A 52 6.40 -6.52 -11.19
CA LYS A 52 7.60 -7.26 -11.60
C LYS A 52 8.63 -6.41 -12.36
N TYR A 53 8.30 -5.17 -12.70
CA TYR A 53 9.17 -4.22 -13.39
C TYR A 53 9.77 -3.19 -12.42
N GLY A 54 9.44 -3.29 -11.12
CA GLY A 54 9.97 -2.44 -10.07
C GLY A 54 9.12 -1.21 -9.75
N PHE A 55 8.03 -0.96 -10.49
CA PHE A 55 7.16 0.19 -10.20
C PHE A 55 6.33 -0.05 -8.95
N LEU A 56 6.20 0.98 -8.12
CA LEU A 56 5.23 1.00 -7.02
C LEU A 56 3.91 1.57 -7.52
N TRP A 57 2.84 0.82 -7.29
CA TRP A 57 1.47 1.20 -7.54
C TRP A 57 0.82 1.55 -6.21
N ILE A 58 0.35 2.79 -6.07
CA ILE A 58 -0.16 3.33 -4.82
C ILE A 58 -1.61 3.78 -5.05
N ALA A 59 -2.54 3.04 -4.44
CA ALA A 59 -3.96 3.34 -4.47
C ALA A 59 -4.28 4.44 -3.45
N THR A 60 -4.99 5.47 -3.89
CA THR A 60 -5.30 6.61 -3.02
C THR A 60 -6.77 7.02 -3.11
N ALA A 61 -7.16 7.93 -2.21
CA ALA A 61 -8.50 8.53 -2.27
C ALA A 61 -8.74 9.44 -3.49
N ASP A 62 -7.70 9.80 -4.26
CA ASP A 62 -7.86 10.61 -5.48
C ASP A 62 -6.84 10.22 -6.56
N GLY A 63 -6.94 8.97 -7.03
CA GLY A 63 -6.22 8.42 -8.17
C GLY A 63 -5.34 7.22 -7.84
N LEU A 64 -4.88 6.56 -8.90
CA LEU A 64 -3.85 5.53 -8.86
C LEU A 64 -2.51 6.14 -9.24
N ASN A 65 -1.49 5.93 -8.41
CA ASN A 65 -0.17 6.51 -8.61
C ASN A 65 0.81 5.40 -8.98
N ARG A 66 1.56 5.56 -10.08
CA ARG A 66 2.70 4.71 -10.43
C ARG A 66 3.98 5.49 -10.16
N TYR A 67 4.80 4.98 -9.26
CA TYR A 67 6.09 5.57 -8.87
C TYR A 67 7.25 4.71 -9.38
N ASP A 68 8.21 5.35 -10.03
CA ASP A 68 9.38 4.70 -10.64
C ASP A 68 10.67 4.80 -9.80
N GLY A 69 10.58 5.38 -8.59
CA GLY A 69 11.74 5.70 -7.75
C GLY A 69 12.22 7.15 -7.86
N TYR A 70 11.68 7.90 -8.81
CA TYR A 70 12.04 9.30 -9.07
C TYR A 70 10.81 10.19 -9.21
N THR A 71 9.80 9.75 -9.94
CA THR A 71 8.62 10.53 -10.32
C THR A 71 7.32 9.73 -10.22
N PHE A 72 6.21 10.44 -10.08
CA PHE A 72 4.86 9.87 -10.09
C PHE A 72 4.17 10.08 -11.44
N LYS A 73 3.54 9.01 -11.93
CA LYS A 73 2.50 9.09 -12.94
C LYS A 73 1.14 8.84 -12.30
N ILE A 74 0.22 9.77 -12.47
CA ILE A 74 -1.11 9.73 -11.84
C ILE A 74 -2.14 9.33 -12.89
N TYR A 75 -2.95 8.32 -12.57
CA TYR A 75 -4.11 7.91 -13.35
C TYR A 75 -5.39 8.31 -12.61
N LYS A 76 -6.28 9.02 -13.31
CA LYS A 76 -7.58 9.49 -12.81
C LYS A 76 -8.70 9.09 -13.76
N ASN A 77 -9.92 9.21 -13.28
CA ASN A 77 -11.11 9.18 -14.09
C ASN A 77 -11.21 10.46 -14.93
N ASP A 78 -11.42 10.26 -16.22
CA ASP A 78 -11.83 11.28 -17.17
C ASP A 78 -13.17 10.82 -17.78
N PRO A 79 -14.29 11.49 -17.48
CA PRO A 79 -15.60 11.14 -18.04
C PRO A 79 -15.66 11.19 -19.57
N GLY A 80 -14.75 11.92 -20.22
CA GLY A 80 -14.63 11.98 -21.68
C GLY A 80 -13.80 10.86 -22.29
N ASP A 81 -13.07 10.09 -21.49
CA ASP A 81 -12.22 8.99 -21.95
C ASP A 81 -12.60 7.65 -21.29
N PRO A 82 -13.25 6.73 -22.03
CA PRO A 82 -13.61 5.42 -21.51
C PRO A 82 -12.40 4.52 -21.21
N LYS A 83 -11.19 4.93 -21.65
CA LYS A 83 -9.93 4.23 -21.37
C LYS A 83 -9.24 4.76 -20.10
N SER A 84 -9.81 5.76 -19.45
CA SER A 84 -9.36 6.27 -18.15
C SER A 84 -9.82 5.36 -17.00
N LEU A 85 -9.38 5.68 -15.77
CA LEU A 85 -9.79 4.94 -14.58
C LEU A 85 -11.30 5.09 -14.35
N SER A 86 -11.99 4.07 -13.84
CA SER A 86 -13.45 4.17 -13.63
C SER A 86 -13.87 5.12 -12.50
N ASN A 87 -13.01 5.34 -11.51
CA ASN A 87 -13.23 6.27 -10.39
C ASN A 87 -11.89 6.69 -9.78
N ASN A 88 -11.82 7.89 -9.21
CA ASN A 88 -10.62 8.37 -8.50
C ASN A 88 -10.42 7.71 -7.13
N LEU A 89 -11.49 7.24 -6.48
CA LEU A 89 -11.38 6.48 -5.24
C LEU A 89 -10.89 5.07 -5.55
N VAL A 90 -9.60 4.84 -5.30
CA VAL A 90 -8.94 3.54 -5.53
C VAL A 90 -8.67 2.88 -4.19
N TYR A 91 -9.21 1.68 -4.00
CA TYR A 91 -9.13 0.96 -2.73
C TYR A 91 -8.06 -0.13 -2.73
N SER A 92 -7.89 -0.82 -3.86
CA SER A 92 -7.02 -2.00 -3.91
C SER A 92 -6.38 -2.19 -5.27
N THR A 93 -5.23 -2.84 -5.25
CA THR A 93 -4.47 -3.26 -6.42
C THR A 93 -4.07 -4.73 -6.27
N MET A 94 -4.01 -5.45 -7.39
CA MET A 94 -3.55 -6.83 -7.41
C MET A 94 -2.89 -7.13 -8.75
N ILE A 95 -1.83 -7.94 -8.74
CA ILE A 95 -1.27 -8.52 -9.95
C ILE A 95 -1.69 -9.99 -10.06
N ASP A 96 -2.27 -10.37 -11.21
CA ASP A 96 -2.63 -11.76 -11.48
C ASP A 96 -1.43 -12.62 -11.89
N ALA A 97 -1.68 -13.91 -12.12
CA ALA A 97 -0.63 -14.86 -12.51
C ALA A 97 0.03 -14.53 -13.86
N GLN A 98 -0.65 -13.77 -14.71
CA GLN A 98 -0.16 -13.34 -16.02
C GLN A 98 0.66 -12.03 -15.91
N GLY A 99 0.69 -11.41 -14.73
CA GLY A 99 1.37 -10.13 -14.51
C GLY A 99 0.50 -8.92 -14.87
N THR A 100 -0.81 -9.11 -15.03
CA THR A 100 -1.77 -8.03 -15.27
C THR A 100 -2.08 -7.33 -13.96
N LEU A 101 -2.02 -6.00 -13.96
CA LEU A 101 -2.50 -5.20 -12.84
C LEU A 101 -4.02 -5.02 -12.92
N TRP A 102 -4.68 -5.36 -11.82
CA TRP A 102 -6.09 -5.15 -11.53
C TRP A 102 -6.24 -4.10 -10.44
N VAL A 103 -7.22 -3.22 -10.59
CA VAL A 103 -7.42 -2.04 -9.75
C VAL A 103 -8.88 -1.98 -9.31
N GLY A 104 -9.13 -2.12 -8.02
CA GLY A 104 -10.45 -1.99 -7.42
C GLY A 104 -10.75 -0.52 -7.10
N THR A 105 -11.84 0.01 -7.68
CA THR A 105 -12.27 1.39 -7.46
C THR A 105 -13.66 1.43 -6.83
N ASN A 106 -14.13 2.64 -6.48
CA ASN A 106 -15.51 2.86 -6.05
C ASN A 106 -16.56 2.68 -7.17
N SER A 107 -16.15 2.41 -8.41
CA SER A 107 -17.07 2.23 -9.54
C SER A 107 -16.68 1.06 -10.45
N GLY A 108 -16.09 0.02 -9.86
CA GLY A 108 -15.87 -1.26 -10.53
C GLY A 108 -14.42 -1.73 -10.47
N LEU A 109 -14.14 -2.77 -11.26
CA LEU A 109 -12.82 -3.35 -11.39
C LEU A 109 -12.18 -2.86 -12.70
N CYS A 110 -11.01 -2.24 -12.63
CA CYS A 110 -10.26 -1.83 -13.80
C CYS A 110 -9.09 -2.78 -14.06
N LYS A 111 -8.94 -3.24 -15.30
CA LYS A 111 -7.76 -3.96 -15.78
C LYS A 111 -6.83 -2.98 -16.47
N TYR A 112 -5.58 -2.90 -16.04
CA TYR A 112 -4.58 -2.05 -16.67
C TYR A 112 -4.00 -2.70 -17.93
N ASP A 113 -4.11 -1.98 -19.04
CA ASP A 113 -3.42 -2.29 -20.29
C ASP A 113 -2.10 -1.51 -20.34
N ARG A 114 -1.01 -2.22 -20.06
CA ARG A 114 0.33 -1.65 -20.06
C ARG A 114 0.78 -1.16 -21.44
N ALA A 115 0.36 -1.82 -22.52
CA ALA A 115 0.83 -1.48 -23.86
C ALA A 115 0.29 -0.13 -24.31
N ASN A 116 -0.94 0.19 -23.91
CA ASN A 116 -1.63 1.44 -24.25
C ASN A 116 -1.67 2.44 -23.09
N GLU A 117 -1.13 2.07 -21.92
CA GLU A 117 -1.22 2.80 -20.66
C GLU A 117 -2.65 3.24 -20.30
N SER A 118 -3.62 2.35 -20.53
CA SER A 118 -5.05 2.59 -20.36
C SER A 118 -5.72 1.57 -19.44
N PHE A 119 -7.03 1.72 -19.22
CA PHE A 119 -7.84 0.82 -18.42
C PHE A 119 -9.02 0.26 -19.21
N VAL A 120 -9.39 -0.97 -18.87
CA VAL A 120 -10.65 -1.59 -19.27
C VAL A 120 -11.46 -1.82 -18.01
N THR A 121 -12.68 -1.29 -17.95
CA THR A 121 -13.55 -1.35 -16.77
C THR A 121 -14.55 -2.49 -16.87
N PHE A 122 -14.64 -3.26 -15.79
CA PHE A 122 -15.63 -4.30 -15.57
C PHE A 122 -16.58 -3.84 -14.45
N LEU A 123 -17.83 -3.59 -14.81
CA LEU A 123 -18.89 -3.23 -13.87
C LEU A 123 -19.61 -4.51 -13.41
N ILE A 124 -20.04 -4.54 -12.15
CA ILE A 124 -20.94 -5.59 -11.68
C ILE A 124 -22.33 -5.22 -12.19
N ASP A 125 -22.92 -6.10 -12.98
CA ASP A 125 -24.30 -5.95 -13.41
C ASP A 125 -25.24 -6.30 -12.25
N SER A 126 -25.68 -5.26 -11.52
CA SER A 126 -26.60 -5.39 -10.40
C SER A 126 -28.02 -5.79 -10.83
N SER A 127 -28.34 -5.80 -12.14
CA SER A 127 -29.65 -6.28 -12.62
C SER A 127 -29.80 -7.80 -12.55
N ASN A 128 -28.68 -8.53 -12.50
CA ASN A 128 -28.64 -9.99 -12.46
C ASN A 128 -28.34 -10.56 -11.06
N VAL A 129 -28.19 -9.70 -10.05
CA VAL A 129 -27.90 -10.11 -8.68
C VAL A 129 -29.00 -9.55 -7.78
N ASN A 130 -29.74 -10.41 -7.07
CA ASN A 130 -30.71 -10.04 -6.03
C ASN A 130 -30.01 -9.47 -4.78
N VAL A 131 -29.14 -8.48 -4.96
CA VAL A 131 -28.40 -7.82 -3.90
C VAL A 131 -28.86 -6.36 -3.90
N SER A 132 -29.49 -5.95 -2.80
CA SER A 132 -30.01 -4.61 -2.55
C SER A 132 -28.93 -3.53 -2.39
N SER A 133 -27.68 -3.79 -2.78
CA SER A 133 -26.57 -2.84 -2.69
C SER A 133 -26.20 -2.34 -4.08
N ASN A 134 -26.54 -1.08 -4.36
CA ASN A 134 -26.28 -0.37 -5.62
C ASN A 134 -24.80 0.01 -5.82
N THR A 135 -23.86 -0.71 -5.21
CA THR A 135 -22.47 -0.28 -5.09
C THR A 135 -21.56 -1.21 -5.90
N ASN A 136 -21.00 -0.69 -6.99
CA ASN A 136 -19.91 -1.32 -7.76
C ASN A 136 -18.53 -1.17 -7.07
N THR A 137 -18.53 -0.91 -5.76
CA THR A 137 -17.33 -0.70 -4.97
C THR A 137 -16.55 -1.99 -4.83
N VAL A 138 -15.29 -2.00 -5.27
CA VAL A 138 -14.38 -3.13 -5.08
C VAL A 138 -13.36 -2.75 -4.02
N LEU A 139 -13.62 -3.19 -2.77
CA LEU A 139 -12.75 -2.88 -1.63
C LEU A 139 -11.43 -3.65 -1.67
N ASN A 140 -11.47 -4.90 -2.11
CA ASN A 140 -10.29 -5.75 -2.18
C ASN A 140 -10.32 -6.61 -3.44
N VAL A 141 -9.15 -6.86 -4.01
CA VAL A 141 -8.96 -7.82 -5.10
C VAL A 141 -7.98 -8.88 -4.61
N PHE A 142 -8.41 -10.14 -4.63
CA PHE A 142 -7.58 -11.28 -4.20
C PHE A 142 -7.54 -12.33 -5.28
N LYS A 143 -6.39 -13.01 -5.39
CA LYS A 143 -6.21 -14.16 -6.26
C LYS A 143 -6.82 -15.39 -5.59
N ASP A 144 -7.77 -16.05 -6.26
CA ASP A 144 -8.21 -17.38 -5.83
C ASP A 144 -7.09 -18.40 -6.10
N ASN A 145 -6.79 -19.23 -5.11
CA ASN A 145 -5.71 -20.22 -5.13
C ASN A 145 -6.22 -21.64 -5.38
N LYS A 146 -7.40 -21.81 -6.01
CA LYS A 146 -7.87 -23.14 -6.38
C LYS A 146 -6.93 -23.78 -7.42
N LYS A 147 -6.26 -24.85 -6.98
CA LYS A 147 -5.54 -25.81 -7.80
C LYS A 147 -6.50 -26.78 -8.47
#